data_AF-A0A4Q3SIE8-F1
#
_entry.id   AF-A0A4Q3SIE8-F1
#
_cell.length_a   1.000
_cell.length_b   1.000
_cell.length_c   1.000
_cell.angle_alpha   90.00
_cell.angle_beta   90.00
_cell.angle_gamma   90.00
#
_symmetry.space_group_name_H-M   'P 1'
#
loop_
_entity.id
_entity.type
_entity.pdbx_description
1 polymer ?
#
loop_
_entity_poly.entity_id
_entity_poly.type
_entity_poly.pdbx_seq_one_letter_code
_entity_poly.pdbx_strand_id
1 'polypeptide(L)'
;VKGDVGKIAMGWLIVEDLVIVIALVMLPLLVIQPGESMNGAELAGSIGWTLFKVAGFTAIMLVVGAKVLPWVLVRIAHTKSRELFTLGVLAIALGIAWVAYALFHSFALGAFLAGLVLNSSPLGHNAAERSLPLRDAFAVLFFVSVGMLFDWKILINEPLAVLGVLAIVIVGKSIAALAITTVFKLDRATSLTVAAALAQIGEFSFILAALSVQLGGMRQETHDLILAAALLSISLNPFVFALIDRMGAKPKPAVKEPPSVASLI
;
A
#
# COMPACT_ATOMS: atom_id res chain seq x y z
N VAL A 1 5.12 -9.60 -13.42
CA VAL A 1 3.96 -9.78 -14.33
C VAL A 1 4.18 -8.90 -15.57
N LYS A 2 4.47 -9.48 -16.74
CA LYS A 2 4.78 -8.74 -18.00
C LYS A 2 3.57 -8.64 -18.95
N GLY A 3 2.34 -8.60 -18.43
CA GLY A 3 1.12 -8.37 -19.22
C GLY A 3 0.46 -7.06 -18.83
N ASP A 4 -0.22 -6.39 -19.77
CA ASP A 4 -0.86 -5.09 -19.52
C ASP A 4 -1.91 -5.16 -18.40
N VAL A 5 -2.56 -6.31 -18.24
CA VAL A 5 -3.45 -6.62 -17.10
C VAL A 5 -2.75 -6.46 -15.75
N GLY A 6 -1.53 -6.99 -15.65
CA GLY A 6 -0.73 -6.90 -14.42
C GLY A 6 -0.30 -5.47 -14.11
N LYS A 7 -0.01 -4.67 -15.13
CA LYS A 7 0.31 -3.24 -14.94
C LYS A 7 -0.90 -2.47 -14.42
N ILE A 8 -2.10 -2.76 -14.94
CA ILE A 8 -3.36 -2.14 -14.47
C ILE A 8 -3.65 -2.55 -13.03
N ALA A 9 -3.60 -3.84 -12.72
CA ALA A 9 -3.84 -4.33 -11.36
C ALA A 9 -2.82 -3.77 -10.35
N MET A 10 -1.52 -3.78 -10.69
CA MET A 10 -0.48 -3.19 -9.84
C MET A 10 -0.66 -1.67 -9.69
N GLY A 11 -1.00 -0.96 -10.77
CA GLY A 11 -1.25 0.47 -10.73
C GLY A 11 -2.43 0.80 -9.83
N TRP A 12 -3.50 0.01 -9.88
CA TRP A 12 -4.64 0.16 -8.98
C TRP A 12 -4.25 -0.03 -7.52
N LEU A 13 -3.55 -1.13 -7.20
CA LEU A 13 -3.10 -1.42 -5.84
C LEU A 13 -2.21 -0.30 -5.28
N ILE A 14 -1.32 0.26 -6.10
CA ILE A 14 -0.46 1.39 -5.70
C ILE A 14 -1.30 2.64 -5.41
N VAL A 15 -2.33 2.94 -6.21
CA VAL A 15 -3.22 4.09 -5.98
C VAL A 15 -4.05 3.88 -4.71
N GLU A 16 -4.55 2.68 -4.47
CA GLU A 16 -5.27 2.34 -3.24
C GLU A 16 -4.40 2.56 -2.00
N ASP A 17 -3.16 2.03 -2.01
CA ASP A 17 -2.21 2.22 -0.91
C ASP A 17 -1.88 3.70 -0.71
N LEU A 18 -1.70 4.48 -1.79
CA LEU A 18 -1.48 5.92 -1.69
C LEU A 18 -2.67 6.64 -1.03
N VAL A 19 -3.90 6.28 -1.38
CA VAL A 19 -5.10 6.85 -0.76
C VAL A 19 -5.15 6.50 0.74
N ILE A 20 -4.82 5.27 1.12
CA ILE A 20 -4.75 4.86 2.53
C ILE A 20 -3.66 5.64 3.27
N VAL A 21 -2.50 5.83 2.66
CA VAL A 21 -1.41 6.63 3.22
C VAL A 21 -1.82 8.09 3.45
N ILE A 22 -2.56 8.68 2.52
CA ILE A 22 -3.15 10.02 2.72
C ILE A 22 -4.20 9.97 3.83
N ALA A 23 -5.04 8.94 3.88
CA ALA A 23 -6.04 8.77 4.93
C ALA A 23 -5.41 8.67 6.32
N LEU A 24 -4.25 8.02 6.47
CA LEU A 24 -3.49 7.96 7.73
C LEU A 24 -3.09 9.34 8.25
N VAL A 25 -2.74 10.26 7.35
CA VAL A 25 -2.38 11.65 7.71
C VAL A 25 -3.62 12.47 8.04
N MET A 26 -4.76 12.16 7.40
CA MET A 26 -6.02 12.87 7.62
C MET A 26 -6.78 12.38 8.85
N LEU A 27 -6.59 11.11 9.24
CA LEU A 27 -7.35 10.47 10.31
C LEU A 27 -7.34 11.27 11.63
N PRO A 28 -6.20 11.81 12.12
CA PRO A 28 -6.18 12.62 13.33
C PRO A 28 -7.01 13.91 13.24
N LEU A 29 -7.25 14.44 12.03
CA LEU A 29 -8.05 15.64 11.81
C LEU A 29 -9.55 15.34 11.76
N LEU A 30 -9.91 14.08 11.46
CA LEU A 30 -11.28 13.63 11.32
C LEU A 30 -11.86 13.08 12.63
N VAL A 31 -11.00 12.56 13.51
CA VAL A 31 -11.41 12.04 14.82
C VAL A 31 -11.50 13.21 15.80
N ILE A 32 -12.70 13.76 15.94
CA ILE A 32 -12.99 14.85 16.87
C ILE A 32 -13.19 14.28 18.28
N GLN A 33 -12.50 14.85 19.27
CA GLN A 33 -12.62 14.38 20.65
C GLN A 33 -13.99 14.78 21.26
N PRO A 34 -14.51 13.98 22.22
CA PRO A 34 -15.76 14.30 22.89
C PRO A 34 -15.69 15.68 23.58
N GLY A 35 -16.49 16.63 23.12
CA GLY A 35 -16.53 18.00 23.66
C GLY A 35 -15.93 19.08 22.76
N GLU A 36 -15.27 18.70 21.66
CA GLU A 36 -14.87 19.64 20.62
C GLU A 36 -15.96 19.73 19.54
N SER A 37 -16.37 20.95 19.21
CA SER A 37 -17.22 21.23 18.05
C SER A 37 -16.38 21.96 17.02
N MET A 38 -15.95 21.27 15.98
CA MET A 38 -15.32 21.92 14.82
C MET A 38 -16.40 22.40 13.85
N ASN A 39 -16.27 23.64 13.40
CA ASN A 39 -17.11 24.15 12.32
C ASN A 39 -16.73 23.42 11.00
N GLY A 40 -17.72 23.06 10.18
CA GLY A 40 -17.45 22.35 8.91
C GLY A 40 -16.53 23.12 7.97
N ALA A 41 -16.56 24.45 8.02
CA ALA A 41 -15.64 25.31 7.27
C ALA A 41 -14.19 25.23 7.79
N GLU A 42 -13.99 25.13 9.10
CA GLU A 42 -12.67 24.98 9.72
C GLU A 42 -12.08 23.59 9.43
N LEU A 43 -12.92 22.55 9.47
CA LEU A 43 -12.51 21.20 9.09
C LEU A 43 -12.06 21.15 7.62
N ALA A 44 -12.86 21.70 6.71
CA ALA A 44 -12.50 21.78 5.30
C ALA A 44 -11.19 22.56 5.08
N GLY A 45 -11.00 23.66 5.82
CA GLY A 45 -9.75 24.43 5.82
C GLY A 45 -8.54 23.61 6.30
N SER A 46 -8.67 22.91 7.42
CA SER A 46 -7.60 22.05 7.97
C SER A 46 -7.24 20.88 7.05
N ILE A 47 -8.24 20.23 6.44
CA ILE A 47 -8.03 19.16 5.45
C ILE A 47 -7.31 19.72 4.22
N GLY A 48 -7.81 20.83 3.66
CA GLY A 48 -7.21 21.48 2.49
C GLY A 48 -5.76 21.90 2.75
N TRP A 49 -5.49 22.49 3.92
CA TRP A 49 -4.15 22.89 4.32
C TRP A 49 -3.21 21.69 4.52
N THR A 50 -3.72 20.60 5.08
CA THR A 50 -2.94 19.37 5.28
C THR A 50 -2.63 18.70 3.95
N LEU A 51 -3.60 18.62 3.03
CA LEU A 51 -3.37 18.14 1.67
C LEU A 51 -2.34 18.99 0.93
N PHE A 52 -2.42 20.32 1.07
CA PHE A 52 -1.44 21.23 0.50
C PHE A 52 -0.03 20.98 1.05
N LYS A 53 0.11 20.80 2.37
CA LYS A 53 1.39 20.45 3.01
C LYS A 53 1.91 19.09 2.54
N VAL A 54 1.05 18.07 2.45
CA VAL A 54 1.45 16.72 1.98
C VAL A 54 1.89 16.77 0.52
N ALA A 55 1.16 17.50 -0.34
CA ALA A 55 1.52 17.68 -1.74
C ALA A 55 2.83 18.45 -1.89
N GLY A 56 3.01 19.54 -1.13
CA GLY A 56 4.25 20.32 -1.11
C GLY A 56 5.44 19.50 -0.60
N PHE A 57 5.27 18.75 0.48
CA PHE A 57 6.28 17.85 1.00
C PHE A 57 6.64 16.76 -0.02
N THR A 58 5.64 16.14 -0.65
CA THR A 58 5.85 15.14 -1.71
C THR A 58 6.62 15.73 -2.88
N ALA A 59 6.25 16.92 -3.36
CA ALA A 59 6.94 17.59 -4.46
C ALA A 59 8.40 17.93 -4.11
N ILE A 60 8.63 18.50 -2.92
CA ILE A 60 9.98 18.79 -2.42
C ILE A 60 10.78 17.49 -2.31
N MET A 61 10.21 16.44 -1.72
CA MET A 61 10.87 15.15 -1.55
C MET A 61 11.22 14.48 -2.88
N LEU A 62 10.36 14.59 -3.91
CA LEU A 62 10.68 14.08 -5.24
C LEU A 62 11.80 14.88 -5.90
N VAL A 63 11.80 16.21 -5.79
CA VAL A 63 12.83 17.08 -6.40
C VAL A 63 14.18 16.94 -5.68
N VAL A 64 14.16 17.07 -4.35
CA VAL A 64 15.36 16.95 -3.51
C VAL A 64 15.86 15.52 -3.54
N GLY A 65 14.97 14.55 -3.39
CA GLY A 65 15.29 13.14 -3.45
C GLY A 65 15.90 12.73 -4.78
N ALA A 66 15.38 13.22 -5.91
CA ALA A 66 15.97 12.94 -7.23
C ALA A 66 17.42 13.44 -7.38
N LYS A 67 17.88 14.41 -6.58
CA LYS A 67 19.25 14.95 -6.65
C LYS A 67 20.14 14.46 -5.51
N VAL A 68 19.65 14.56 -4.28
CA VAL A 68 20.39 14.23 -3.06
C VAL A 68 20.53 12.72 -2.91
N LEU A 69 19.49 11.93 -3.20
CA LEU A 69 19.53 10.49 -3.01
C LEU A 69 20.58 9.82 -3.90
N PRO A 70 20.64 10.06 -5.23
CA PRO A 70 21.72 9.53 -6.05
C PRO A 70 23.10 10.00 -5.58
N TRP A 71 23.24 11.28 -5.19
CA TRP A 71 24.51 11.82 -4.73
C TRP A 71 25.04 11.10 -3.50
N VAL A 72 24.19 10.89 -2.48
CA VAL A 72 24.53 10.13 -1.27
C VAL A 72 24.83 8.67 -1.62
N LEU A 73 23.96 8.02 -2.40
CA LEU A 73 24.12 6.61 -2.75
C LEU A 73 25.38 6.34 -3.59
N VAL A 74 25.73 7.23 -4.51
CA VAL A 74 27.00 7.14 -5.27
C VAL A 74 28.18 7.27 -4.31
N ARG A 75 28.12 8.19 -3.35
CA ARG A 75 29.20 8.37 -2.37
C ARG A 75 29.41 7.13 -1.51
N ILE A 76 28.33 6.48 -1.09
CA ILE A 76 28.38 5.22 -0.34
C ILE A 76 28.86 4.06 -1.24
N ALA A 77 28.44 4.03 -2.51
CA ALA A 77 28.87 3.02 -3.47
C ALA A 77 30.39 3.03 -3.73
N HIS A 78 31.03 4.20 -3.65
CA HIS A 78 32.50 4.32 -3.77
C HIS A 78 33.26 3.56 -2.68
N THR A 79 32.64 3.27 -1.54
CA THR A 79 33.25 2.47 -0.47
C THR A 79 33.34 0.99 -0.84
N LYS A 80 32.69 0.54 -1.92
CA LYS A 80 32.69 -0.85 -2.45
C LYS A 80 32.22 -1.93 -1.45
N SER A 81 31.67 -1.56 -0.30
CA SER A 81 31.02 -2.49 0.65
C SER A 81 29.54 -2.61 0.34
N ARG A 82 29.05 -3.85 0.28
CA ARG A 82 27.65 -4.16 0.00
C ARG A 82 26.75 -3.85 1.20
N GLU A 83 27.31 -4.03 2.38
CA GLU A 83 26.72 -3.88 3.69
C GLU A 83 26.48 -2.40 3.98
N LEU A 84 27.50 -1.56 3.76
CA LEU A 84 27.37 -0.11 3.91
C LEU A 84 26.36 0.50 2.94
N PHE A 85 26.30 0.00 1.70
CA PHE A 85 25.28 0.43 0.74
C PHE A 85 23.87 0.11 1.23
N THR A 86 23.65 -1.12 1.70
CA THR A 86 22.34 -1.56 2.21
C THR A 86 21.93 -0.76 3.45
N LEU A 87 22.84 -0.59 4.41
CA LEU A 87 22.62 0.25 5.60
C LEU A 87 22.35 1.71 5.22
N GLY A 88 23.04 2.23 4.20
CA GLY A 88 22.81 3.57 3.67
C GLY A 88 21.40 3.74 3.12
N VAL A 89 20.93 2.79 2.30
CA VAL A 89 19.56 2.81 1.76
C VAL A 89 18.53 2.81 2.89
N LEU A 90 18.70 1.94 3.89
CA LEU A 90 17.79 1.89 5.05
C LEU A 90 17.84 3.17 5.88
N ALA A 91 19.03 3.69 6.16
CA ALA A 91 19.20 4.90 6.95
C ALA A 91 18.53 6.09 6.27
N ILE A 92 18.61 6.18 4.94
CA ILE A 92 17.92 7.22 4.19
C ILE A 92 16.40 7.00 4.22
N ALA A 93 15.93 5.76 3.99
CA ALA A 93 14.50 5.47 4.05
C ALA A 93 13.89 5.78 5.43
N LEU A 94 14.56 5.36 6.51
CA LEU A 94 14.17 5.66 7.88
C LEU A 94 14.29 7.15 8.20
N GLY A 95 15.32 7.83 7.70
CA GLY A 95 15.47 9.28 7.86
C GLY A 95 14.33 10.06 7.22
N ILE A 96 13.91 9.67 6.00
CA ILE A 96 12.75 10.25 5.33
C ILE A 96 11.46 9.93 6.11
N ALA A 97 11.30 8.70 6.58
CA ALA A 97 10.17 8.30 7.42
C ALA A 97 10.08 9.12 8.71
N TRP A 98 11.23 9.38 9.35
CA TRP A 98 11.33 10.20 10.55
C TRP A 98 10.96 11.67 10.29
N VAL A 99 11.46 12.27 9.20
CA VAL A 99 11.07 13.63 8.81
C VAL A 99 9.56 13.72 8.55
N ALA A 100 8.99 12.74 7.84
CA ALA A 100 7.56 12.71 7.60
C ALA A 100 6.75 12.54 8.89
N TYR A 101 7.22 11.71 9.83
CA TYR A 101 6.60 11.60 11.15
C TYR A 101 6.65 12.90 11.94
N ALA A 102 7.78 13.61 11.93
CA ALA A 102 7.89 14.91 12.60
C ALA A 102 6.93 15.97 12.04
N LEU A 103 6.61 15.91 10.74
CA LEU A 103 5.73 16.87 10.08
C LEU A 103 4.25 16.47 10.07
N PHE A 104 3.96 15.18 9.95
CA PHE A 104 2.62 14.63 9.65
C PHE A 104 2.19 13.51 10.60
N HIS A 105 3.00 13.15 11.59
CA HIS A 105 2.75 12.03 12.53
C HIS A 105 2.51 10.68 11.84
N SER A 106 3.00 10.51 10.61
CA SER A 106 2.80 9.30 9.80
C SER A 106 4.13 8.77 9.26
N PHE A 107 4.60 7.67 9.86
CA PHE A 107 5.75 6.93 9.32
C PHE A 107 5.43 6.29 7.96
N ALA A 108 4.18 5.88 7.73
CA ALA A 108 3.74 5.24 6.49
C ALA A 108 3.89 6.19 5.30
N LEU A 109 3.52 7.47 5.45
CA LEU A 109 3.71 8.48 4.40
C LEU A 109 5.18 8.61 4.01
N GLY A 110 6.06 8.78 4.99
CA GLY A 110 7.48 8.95 4.69
C GLY A 110 8.13 7.70 4.13
N ALA A 111 7.79 6.50 4.62
CA ALA A 111 8.29 5.25 4.09
C ALA A 111 7.83 5.01 2.63
N PHE A 112 6.56 5.29 2.32
CA PHE A 112 6.03 5.20 0.96
C PHE A 112 6.73 6.19 0.01
N LEU A 113 6.87 7.46 0.44
CA LEU A 113 7.58 8.47 -0.34
C LEU A 113 9.07 8.14 -0.51
N ALA A 114 9.73 7.62 0.53
CA ALA A 114 11.12 7.16 0.42
C ALA A 114 11.27 6.06 -0.64
N GLY A 115 10.34 5.11 -0.67
CA GLY A 115 10.29 4.07 -1.69
C GLY A 115 10.09 4.63 -3.10
N LEU A 116 9.16 5.58 -3.27
CA LEU A 116 8.93 6.26 -4.55
C LEU A 116 10.17 7.01 -5.04
N VAL A 117 10.78 7.80 -4.17
CA VAL A 117 12.00 8.55 -4.47
C VAL A 117 13.14 7.59 -4.83
N LEU A 118 13.31 6.51 -4.07
CA LEU A 118 14.35 5.52 -4.31
C LEU A 118 14.16 4.83 -5.67
N ASN A 119 12.93 4.41 -5.99
CA ASN A 119 12.60 3.76 -7.25
C ASN A 119 12.84 4.69 -8.47
N SER A 120 12.61 6.00 -8.31
CA SER A 120 12.89 6.98 -9.37
C SER A 120 14.39 7.27 -9.59
N SER A 121 15.26 6.81 -8.69
CA SER A 121 16.70 7.10 -8.75
C SER A 121 17.46 6.10 -9.66
N PRO A 122 18.59 6.50 -10.28
CA PRO A 122 19.38 5.60 -11.14
C PRO A 122 19.95 4.37 -10.42
N LEU A 123 20.14 4.46 -9.10
CA LEU A 123 20.60 3.36 -8.25
C LEU A 123 19.43 2.62 -7.58
N GLY A 124 18.19 3.01 -7.87
CA GLY A 124 16.97 2.51 -7.25
C GLY A 124 16.79 1.01 -7.41
N HIS A 125 17.09 0.47 -8.59
CA HIS A 125 17.01 -0.96 -8.84
C HIS A 125 17.96 -1.76 -7.93
N ASN A 126 19.23 -1.35 -7.88
CA ASN A 126 20.23 -1.98 -7.00
C ASN A 126 19.87 -1.83 -5.51
N ALA A 127 19.32 -0.67 -5.12
CA ALA A 127 18.88 -0.42 -3.77
C ALA A 127 17.67 -1.26 -3.37
N ALA A 128 16.70 -1.42 -4.28
CA ALA A 128 15.54 -2.28 -4.10
C ALA A 128 15.95 -3.74 -3.94
N GLU A 129 16.77 -4.28 -4.86
CA GLU A 129 17.23 -5.67 -4.81
C GLU A 129 17.97 -6.00 -3.51
N ARG A 130 18.84 -5.09 -3.06
CA ARG A 130 19.62 -5.29 -1.83
C ARG A 130 18.79 -5.14 -0.56
N SER A 131 17.67 -4.44 -0.63
CA SER A 131 16.75 -4.28 0.49
C SER A 131 15.72 -5.42 0.57
N LEU A 132 15.61 -6.29 -0.45
CA LEU A 132 14.65 -7.41 -0.47
C LEU A 132 14.74 -8.30 0.77
N PRO A 133 15.92 -8.78 1.22
CA PRO A 133 15.98 -9.67 2.39
C PRO A 133 15.46 -9.01 3.67
N LEU A 134 15.70 -7.70 3.82
CA LEU A 134 15.26 -6.95 4.99
C LEU A 134 13.76 -6.65 4.92
N ARG A 135 13.26 -6.27 3.75
CA ARG A 135 11.81 -6.16 3.52
C ARG A 135 11.12 -7.46 3.90
N ASP A 136 11.64 -8.59 3.45
CA ASP A 136 11.03 -9.90 3.72
C ASP A 136 11.09 -10.24 5.23
N ALA A 137 12.21 -9.96 5.90
CA ALA A 137 12.32 -10.13 7.35
C ALA A 137 11.33 -9.23 8.13
N PHE A 138 11.23 -7.95 7.76
CA PHE A 138 10.29 -7.02 8.39
C PHE A 138 8.83 -7.35 8.07
N ALA A 139 8.52 -7.85 6.87
CA ALA A 139 7.18 -8.33 6.52
C ALA A 139 6.79 -9.53 7.40
N VAL A 140 7.69 -10.49 7.61
CA VAL A 140 7.45 -11.61 8.54
C VAL A 140 7.20 -11.09 9.95
N LEU A 141 8.03 -10.18 10.45
CA LEU A 141 7.83 -9.58 11.78
C LEU A 141 6.50 -8.82 11.89
N PHE A 142 6.11 -8.09 10.85
CA PHE A 142 4.85 -7.37 10.78
C PHE A 142 3.66 -8.33 10.86
N PHE A 143 3.63 -9.36 10.03
CA PHE A 143 2.52 -10.33 10.01
C PHE A 143 2.46 -11.19 11.28
N VAL A 144 3.61 -11.56 11.86
CA VAL A 144 3.64 -12.22 13.17
C VAL A 144 3.07 -11.30 14.24
N SER A 145 3.43 -10.01 14.23
CA SER A 145 2.90 -9.03 15.18
C SER A 145 1.39 -8.82 15.03
N VAL A 146 0.89 -8.66 13.80
CA VAL A 146 -0.55 -8.56 13.52
C VAL A 146 -1.28 -9.83 13.99
N GLY A 147 -0.69 -11.01 13.78
CA GLY A 147 -1.22 -12.28 14.28
C GLY A 147 -1.26 -12.37 15.81
N MET A 148 -0.32 -11.74 16.52
CA MET A 148 -0.35 -11.64 17.99
C MET A 148 -1.39 -10.64 18.50
N LEU A 149 -1.70 -9.60 17.73
CA LEU A 149 -2.76 -8.63 18.03
C LEU A 149 -4.17 -9.20 17.77
N PHE A 150 -4.27 -10.26 16.97
CA PHE A 150 -5.53 -10.88 16.61
C PHE A 150 -6.15 -11.68 17.78
N ASP A 151 -7.32 -11.25 18.27
CA ASP A 151 -8.11 -12.02 19.21
C ASP A 151 -9.01 -13.03 18.48
N TRP A 152 -8.57 -14.29 18.44
CA TRP A 152 -9.30 -15.40 17.82
C TRP A 152 -10.71 -15.62 18.38
N LYS A 153 -11.01 -15.14 19.59
CA LYS A 153 -12.34 -15.27 20.20
C LYS A 153 -13.44 -14.60 19.37
N ILE A 154 -13.10 -13.56 18.60
CA ILE A 154 -14.07 -12.86 17.74
C ILE A 154 -14.70 -13.80 16.69
N LEU A 155 -13.97 -14.82 16.23
CA LEU A 155 -14.48 -15.82 15.29
C LEU A 155 -15.57 -16.70 15.91
N ILE A 156 -15.57 -16.84 17.23
CA ILE A 156 -16.52 -17.69 17.96
C ILE A 156 -17.68 -16.84 18.51
N ASN A 157 -17.36 -15.65 19.03
CA ASN A 157 -18.35 -14.76 19.62
C ASN A 157 -19.22 -14.10 18.56
N GLU A 158 -18.61 -13.63 17.45
CA GLU A 158 -19.27 -12.84 16.41
C GLU A 158 -19.02 -13.39 14.99
N PRO A 159 -19.27 -14.69 14.72
CA PRO A 159 -18.96 -15.31 13.45
C PRO A 159 -19.69 -14.65 12.28
N LEU A 160 -20.93 -14.22 12.49
CA LEU A 160 -21.74 -13.56 11.48
C LEU A 160 -21.19 -12.17 11.11
N ALA A 161 -20.70 -11.42 12.09
CA ALA A 161 -20.08 -10.12 11.83
C ALA A 161 -18.77 -10.28 11.05
N VAL A 162 -17.92 -11.24 11.43
CA VAL A 162 -16.69 -11.55 10.69
C VAL A 162 -16.99 -11.95 9.25
N LEU A 163 -17.96 -12.85 9.04
CA LEU A 163 -18.38 -13.25 7.70
C LEU A 163 -18.97 -12.08 6.90
N GLY A 164 -19.69 -11.17 7.55
CA GLY A 164 -20.22 -9.96 6.92
C GLY A 164 -19.11 -9.04 6.42
N VAL A 165 -18.11 -8.73 7.27
CA VAL A 165 -16.96 -7.91 6.87
C VAL A 165 -16.14 -8.61 5.77
N LEU A 166 -15.90 -9.91 5.92
CA LEU A 166 -15.18 -10.71 4.92
C LEU A 166 -15.92 -10.72 3.57
N ALA A 167 -17.24 -10.85 3.56
CA ALA A 167 -18.05 -10.79 2.36
C ALA A 167 -18.01 -9.39 1.72
N ILE A 168 -18.05 -8.32 2.50
CA ILE A 168 -17.87 -6.95 1.99
C ILE A 168 -16.49 -6.79 1.32
N VAL A 169 -15.44 -7.35 1.91
CA VAL A 169 -14.08 -7.29 1.36
C VAL A 169 -13.98 -8.10 0.08
N ILE A 170 -14.30 -9.39 0.11
CA ILE A 170 -14.09 -10.29 -1.02
C ILE A 170 -15.11 -10.00 -2.12
N VAL A 171 -16.40 -9.97 -1.79
CA VAL A 171 -17.49 -9.83 -2.77
C VAL A 171 -17.72 -8.36 -3.09
N GLY A 172 -17.82 -7.49 -2.08
CA GLY A 172 -18.09 -6.07 -2.29
C GLY A 172 -17.02 -5.37 -3.11
N LYS A 173 -15.73 -5.51 -2.76
CA LYS A 173 -14.63 -4.90 -3.54
C LYS A 173 -14.51 -5.52 -4.94
N SER A 174 -14.71 -6.83 -5.07
CA SER A 174 -14.70 -7.49 -6.38
C SER A 174 -15.83 -6.99 -7.29
N ILE A 175 -17.05 -6.84 -6.77
CA ILE A 175 -18.18 -6.30 -7.54
C ILE A 175 -17.90 -4.86 -7.94
N ALA A 176 -17.39 -4.03 -7.02
CA ALA A 176 -17.01 -2.65 -7.34
C ALA A 176 -15.94 -2.60 -8.46
N ALA A 177 -14.91 -3.46 -8.37
CA ALA A 177 -13.88 -3.57 -9.39
C ALA A 177 -14.44 -4.03 -10.74
N LEU A 178 -15.33 -5.02 -10.76
CA LEU A 178 -16.01 -5.48 -11.97
C LEU A 178 -16.91 -4.40 -12.57
N ALA A 179 -17.67 -3.68 -11.75
CA ALA A 179 -18.54 -2.60 -12.19
C ALA A 179 -17.71 -1.48 -12.84
N ILE A 180 -16.65 -1.02 -12.18
CA ILE A 180 -15.76 0.02 -12.70
C ILE A 180 -15.12 -0.44 -14.01
N THR A 181 -14.51 -1.62 -14.03
CA THR A 181 -13.82 -2.13 -15.23
C THR A 181 -14.77 -2.36 -16.40
N THR A 182 -16.03 -2.72 -16.13
CA THR A 182 -17.09 -2.84 -17.14
C THR A 182 -17.48 -1.48 -17.72
N VAL A 183 -17.59 -0.44 -16.89
CA VAL A 183 -17.85 0.95 -17.34
C VAL A 183 -16.72 1.44 -18.25
N PHE A 184 -15.47 1.10 -17.92
CA PHE A 184 -14.30 1.40 -18.75
C PHE A 184 -14.12 0.45 -19.94
N LYS A 185 -15.06 -0.48 -20.17
CA LYS A 185 -15.07 -1.44 -21.30
C LYS A 185 -13.79 -2.28 -21.41
N LEU A 186 -13.19 -2.63 -20.28
CA LEU A 186 -12.07 -3.57 -20.24
C LEU A 186 -12.53 -4.98 -20.61
N ASP A 187 -11.62 -5.80 -21.10
CA ASP A 187 -11.91 -7.19 -21.42
C ASP A 187 -12.16 -8.01 -20.14
N ARG A 188 -12.97 -9.06 -20.26
CA ARG A 188 -13.37 -9.88 -19.11
C ARG A 188 -12.19 -10.46 -18.33
N ALA A 189 -11.10 -10.82 -19.00
CA ALA A 189 -9.93 -11.37 -18.31
C ALA A 189 -9.24 -10.29 -17.46
N THR A 190 -9.10 -9.06 -17.97
CA THR A 190 -8.61 -7.92 -17.19
C THR A 190 -9.51 -7.59 -16.02
N SER A 191 -10.82 -7.46 -16.25
CA SER A 191 -11.80 -7.17 -15.19
C SER A 191 -11.74 -8.18 -14.05
N LEU A 192 -11.72 -9.47 -14.37
CA LEU A 192 -11.65 -10.53 -13.38
C LEU A 192 -10.31 -10.54 -12.63
N THR A 193 -9.19 -10.32 -13.34
CA THR A 193 -7.87 -10.26 -12.68
C THR A 193 -7.75 -9.09 -11.71
N VAL A 194 -8.27 -7.92 -12.08
CA VAL A 194 -8.31 -6.73 -11.21
C VAL A 194 -9.24 -6.99 -10.01
N ALA A 195 -10.41 -7.61 -10.23
CA ALA A 195 -11.31 -7.97 -9.13
C ALA A 195 -10.65 -8.96 -8.14
N ALA A 196 -9.94 -9.97 -8.64
CA ALA A 196 -9.17 -10.90 -7.81
C ALA A 196 -8.11 -10.17 -6.97
N ALA A 197 -7.35 -9.28 -7.61
CA ALA A 197 -6.27 -8.54 -6.96
C ALA A 197 -6.77 -7.65 -5.81
N LEU A 198 -8.00 -7.14 -5.91
CA LEU A 198 -8.62 -6.24 -4.94
C LEU A 198 -9.46 -6.94 -3.87
N ALA A 199 -9.63 -8.27 -3.97
CA ALA A 199 -10.44 -9.06 -3.06
C ALA A 199 -9.80 -9.29 -1.68
N GLN A 200 -8.67 -8.64 -1.38
CA GLN A 200 -8.00 -8.69 -0.09
C GLN A 200 -7.85 -7.31 0.53
N ILE A 201 -7.67 -7.28 1.85
CA ILE A 201 -7.26 -6.09 2.57
C ILE A 201 -5.74 -5.92 2.45
N GLY A 202 -5.29 -4.68 2.21
CA GLY A 202 -3.88 -4.30 2.13
C GLY A 202 -3.25 -4.09 3.51
N GLU A 203 -1.91 -4.18 3.58
CA GLU A 203 -1.15 -4.10 4.84
C GLU A 203 -1.32 -2.75 5.57
N PHE A 204 -1.46 -1.67 4.81
CA PHE A 204 -1.64 -0.33 5.37
C PHE A 204 -3.00 -0.14 6.06
N SER A 205 -4.01 -0.95 5.71
CA SER A 205 -5.31 -0.90 6.38
C SER A 205 -5.22 -1.35 7.84
N PHE A 206 -4.30 -2.25 8.18
CA PHE A 206 -4.04 -2.65 9.57
C PHE A 206 -3.56 -1.46 10.41
N ILE A 207 -2.62 -0.69 9.85
CA ILE A 207 -2.05 0.49 10.49
C ILE A 207 -3.12 1.57 10.66
N LEU A 208 -3.97 1.77 9.64
CA LEU A 208 -5.08 2.72 9.70
C LEU A 208 -6.10 2.35 10.79
N ALA A 209 -6.48 1.08 10.89
CA ALA A 209 -7.40 0.59 11.92
C ALA A 209 -6.80 0.77 13.33
N ALA A 210 -5.52 0.39 13.52
CA ALA A 210 -4.83 0.56 14.79
C ALA A 210 -4.71 2.03 15.20
N LEU A 211 -4.40 2.93 14.25
CA LEU A 211 -4.36 4.37 14.52
C LEU A 211 -5.75 4.90 14.89
N SER A 212 -6.81 4.42 14.24
CA SER A 212 -8.18 4.81 14.56
C SER A 212 -8.58 4.44 15.98
N VAL A 213 -8.18 3.25 16.46
CA VAL A 213 -8.37 2.86 17.86
C VAL A 213 -7.59 3.77 18.80
N GLN A 214 -6.32 4.06 18.50
CA GLN A 214 -5.49 4.94 19.33
C GLN A 214 -6.06 6.36 19.46
N LEU A 215 -6.65 6.88 18.39
CA LEU A 215 -7.30 8.20 18.39
C LEU A 215 -8.70 8.17 19.02
N GLY A 216 -9.23 7.00 19.36
CA GLY A 216 -10.59 6.83 19.87
C GLY A 216 -11.69 6.89 18.80
N GLY A 217 -11.32 6.88 17.52
CA GLY A 217 -12.26 6.87 16.39
C GLY A 217 -12.88 5.49 16.13
N MET A 218 -12.34 4.43 16.71
CA MET A 218 -12.81 3.06 16.56
C MET A 218 -12.72 2.30 17.89
N ARG A 219 -13.72 1.43 18.15
CA ARG A 219 -13.69 0.48 19.27
C ARG A 219 -12.77 -0.70 18.96
N GLN A 220 -12.14 -1.28 19.99
CA GLN A 220 -11.28 -2.46 19.85
C GLN A 220 -11.97 -3.63 19.13
N GLU A 221 -13.24 -3.86 19.44
CA GLU A 221 -14.06 -4.91 18.82
C GLU A 221 -14.18 -4.75 17.29
N THR A 222 -14.34 -3.52 16.80
CA THR A 222 -14.38 -3.25 15.35
C THR A 222 -13.02 -3.48 14.71
N HIS A 223 -11.94 -3.11 15.39
CA HIS A 223 -10.59 -3.40 14.96
C HIS A 223 -10.35 -4.91 14.84
N ASP A 224 -10.78 -5.69 15.83
CA ASP A 224 -10.61 -7.14 15.84
C ASP A 224 -11.41 -7.82 14.71
N LEU A 225 -12.62 -7.32 14.40
CA LEU A 225 -13.39 -7.75 13.22
C LEU A 225 -12.66 -7.46 11.90
N ILE A 226 -12.07 -6.27 11.77
CA ILE A 226 -11.29 -5.89 10.57
C ILE A 226 -10.04 -6.76 10.46
N LEU A 227 -9.31 -6.99 11.56
CA LEU A 227 -8.14 -7.87 11.59
C LEU A 227 -8.52 -9.30 11.17
N ALA A 228 -9.60 -9.85 11.73
CA ALA A 228 -10.09 -11.19 11.42
C ALA A 228 -10.40 -11.31 9.92
N ALA A 229 -11.20 -10.39 9.39
CA ALA A 229 -11.59 -10.39 7.98
C ALA A 229 -10.39 -10.18 7.06
N ALA A 230 -9.43 -9.33 7.45
CA ALA A 230 -8.22 -9.10 6.68
C ALA A 230 -7.33 -10.34 6.59
N LEU A 231 -7.02 -10.99 7.72
CA LEU A 231 -6.22 -12.22 7.76
C LEU A 231 -6.89 -13.36 6.97
N LEU A 232 -8.22 -13.50 7.11
CA LEU A 232 -8.99 -14.47 6.32
C LEU A 232 -8.98 -14.12 4.82
N SER A 233 -9.14 -12.85 4.45
CA SER A 233 -9.13 -12.42 3.05
C SER A 233 -7.77 -12.67 2.37
N ILE A 234 -6.66 -12.38 3.05
CA ILE A 234 -5.30 -12.64 2.56
C ILE A 234 -5.09 -14.15 2.39
N SER A 235 -5.54 -14.94 3.37
CA SER A 235 -5.45 -16.41 3.32
C SER A 235 -6.30 -17.02 2.21
N LEU A 236 -7.46 -16.42 1.90
CA LEU A 236 -8.40 -16.88 0.87
C LEU A 236 -8.03 -16.38 -0.54
N ASN A 237 -7.19 -15.35 -0.66
CA ASN A 237 -6.85 -14.73 -1.94
C ASN A 237 -6.32 -15.71 -3.01
N PRO A 238 -5.41 -16.68 -2.69
CA PRO A 238 -4.96 -17.67 -3.67
C PRO A 238 -6.12 -18.49 -4.27
N PHE A 239 -7.15 -18.78 -3.49
CA PHE A 239 -8.34 -19.50 -3.95
C PHE A 239 -9.23 -18.61 -4.83
N VAL A 240 -9.33 -17.32 -4.51
CA VAL A 240 -10.03 -16.33 -5.35
C VAL A 240 -9.38 -16.25 -6.74
N PHE A 241 -8.06 -16.15 -6.80
CA PHE A 241 -7.31 -16.18 -8.07
C PHE A 241 -7.52 -17.49 -8.84
N ALA A 242 -7.45 -18.65 -8.16
CA ALA A 242 -7.67 -19.95 -8.80
C ALA A 242 -9.10 -20.09 -9.37
N LEU A 243 -10.11 -19.56 -8.68
CA LEU A 243 -11.49 -19.54 -9.16
C LEU A 243 -11.65 -18.66 -10.40
N ILE A 244 -11.03 -17.49 -10.39
CA ILE A 244 -11.09 -16.52 -11.48
C ILE A 244 -10.33 -17.00 -12.73
N ASP A 245 -9.19 -17.66 -12.57
CA ASP A 245 -8.47 -18.30 -13.66
C ASP A 245 -9.31 -19.39 -14.34
N ARG A 246 -10.11 -20.15 -13.56
CA ARG A 246 -11.08 -21.12 -14.09
C ARG A 246 -12.23 -20.47 -14.86
N MET A 247 -12.65 -19.26 -14.48
CA MET A 247 -13.69 -18.50 -15.18
C MET A 247 -13.21 -17.81 -16.47
N GLY A 248 -11.94 -17.99 -16.84
CA GLY A 248 -11.39 -17.49 -18.12
C GLY A 248 -10.51 -16.25 -18.01
N ALA A 249 -10.00 -15.93 -16.83
CA ALA A 249 -9.02 -14.86 -16.65
C ALA A 249 -7.60 -15.18 -17.15
N LYS A 250 -7.41 -16.28 -17.89
CA LYS A 250 -6.11 -16.65 -18.47
C LYS A 250 -5.55 -15.45 -19.26
N PRO A 251 -4.42 -14.87 -18.85
CA PRO A 251 -3.80 -13.79 -19.59
C PRO A 251 -3.53 -14.27 -21.01
N LYS A 252 -3.98 -13.51 -22.02
CA LYS A 252 -3.50 -13.75 -23.39
C LYS A 252 -1.96 -13.70 -23.34
N PRO A 253 -1.26 -14.73 -23.84
CA PRO A 253 0.19 -14.72 -23.84
C PRO A 253 0.67 -13.46 -24.55
N ALA A 254 1.61 -12.75 -23.91
CA ALA A 254 2.19 -11.53 -24.47
C ALA A 254 2.67 -11.84 -25.90
N VAL A 255 2.17 -11.07 -26.88
CA VAL A 255 2.63 -11.16 -28.26
C VAL A 255 4.13 -10.88 -28.21
N LYS A 256 4.96 -11.89 -28.51
CA LYS A 256 6.39 -11.66 -28.72
C LYS A 256 6.50 -10.67 -29.87
N GLU A 257 6.91 -9.43 -29.57
CA GLU A 257 7.32 -8.51 -30.62
C GLU A 257 8.41 -9.24 -31.44
N PRO A 258 8.27 -9.30 -32.78
CA PRO A 258 9.33 -9.86 -33.60
C PRO A 258 10.63 -9.07 -33.34
N PRO A 259 11.79 -9.73 -33.33
CA PRO A 259 13.06 -9.05 -33.07
C PRO A 259 13.19 -7.83 -33.98
N SER A 260 13.42 -6.67 -33.36
CA SER A 260 13.76 -5.44 -34.05
C SER A 260 14.87 -5.71 -35.06
N VAL A 261 14.71 -5.25 -36.30
CA VAL A 261 15.72 -5.39 -37.37
C VAL A 261 17.08 -4.79 -36.95
N ALA A 262 17.11 -3.94 -35.91
CA ALA A 262 18.33 -3.42 -35.30
C ALA A 262 19.17 -4.48 -34.54
N SER A 263 18.67 -5.69 -34.32
CA SER A 263 19.45 -6.81 -33.76
C SER A 263 19.98 -7.77 -34.83
N LEU A 264 19.78 -7.46 -36.12
CA LEU A 264 20.20 -8.24 -37.28
C LEU A 264 21.19 -7.49 -38.19
N ILE A 265 21.63 -6.30 -37.78
CA ILE A 265 22.72 -5.52 -38.38
C ILE A 265 23.74 -5.25 -37.27
#